data_AF-A0A956TFA6-F1
#
_entry.id   AF-A0A956TFA6-F1
#
_cell.length_a   1.000
_cell.length_b   1.000
_cell.length_c   1.000
_cell.angle_alpha   90.00
_cell.angle_beta   90.00
_cell.angle_gamma   90.00
#
_symmetry.space_group_name_H-M   'P 1'
#
loop_
_entity.id
_entity.type
_entity.pdbx_description
1 polymer ?
#
loop_
_entity_poly.entity_id
_entity_poly.type
_entity_poly.pdbx_seq_one_letter_code
_entity_poly.pdbx_strand_id
1 'polypeptide(L)'
;MLVGPRLFSHAIRPPVMRAGPAAPDRVELGTDLPNATLLAQELEQAKESCPNGISVATDKKGLQKADTALAQQASLATAGPAATAVATQQSQFRRGVCPYLATMGKVEQGVLEPEAVGKLEFASGLVRNLGNAAGLFEELHTAHGSTFQVQGANGPILFDTRPETVEQLLVRTEDPRNPPLFAKSALASHGMAGLFGTDNVFLNDGPGWKLSRQAVMPYFSSKHVHTDERVAAIDGIVSRHLDRLADQVGAGAVVDLQEIMEKTTLDVALNHIFSANLSPDRLDEIHSAFAVVMKASAEETMLPGSSQRAEEGTKARVKQAEARLEAFADELIAGRRSQGVGERDALDGLLSMRHPDTGEGPTDGQLRHEILTLMLAGHETTASLLGWTLCELARNPEGQAQARDEIEREIGSAEPGFRSLKG
;
A
#
# COMPACT_ATOMS: atom_id res chain seq x y z
N MET A 1 10.45 -7.78 5.88
CA MET A 1 9.11 -7.18 5.75
C MET A 1 9.17 -6.21 4.59
N LEU A 2 8.65 -6.54 3.41
CA LEU A 2 8.59 -5.57 2.29
C LEU A 2 7.29 -4.79 2.43
N VAL A 3 7.34 -3.77 3.27
CA VAL A 3 6.40 -2.65 3.14
C VAL A 3 6.97 -1.80 2.03
N GLY A 4 6.29 -1.74 0.89
CA GLY A 4 6.63 -0.77 -0.15
C GLY A 4 6.64 0.66 0.47
N PRO A 5 7.39 1.62 -0.09
CA PRO A 5 7.59 2.96 0.49
C PRO A 5 6.31 3.80 0.73
N ARG A 6 5.11 3.27 0.49
CA ARG A 6 3.90 4.05 0.20
C ARG A 6 2.68 3.77 1.08
N LEU A 7 2.79 3.03 2.18
CA LEU A 7 1.76 3.06 3.25
C LEU A 7 1.67 4.44 3.97
N PHE A 8 2.37 5.45 3.46
CA PHE A 8 2.64 6.74 4.09
C PHE A 8 2.37 7.96 3.19
N SER A 9 1.61 7.85 2.09
CA SER A 9 1.35 9.00 1.21
C SER A 9 0.66 10.17 1.93
N HIS A 10 -0.12 9.91 2.98
CA HIS A 10 -0.71 10.96 3.83
C HIS A 10 0.31 11.78 4.62
N ALA A 11 1.54 11.26 4.77
CA ALA A 11 2.65 11.87 5.49
C ALA A 11 3.57 12.71 4.59
N ILE A 12 3.54 12.51 3.27
CA ILE A 12 4.41 13.25 2.33
C ILE A 12 3.54 13.91 1.26
N ARG A 13 2.67 14.83 1.70
CA ARG A 13 2.08 15.79 0.78
C ARG A 13 3.20 16.72 0.27
N PRO A 14 3.25 17.04 -1.03
CA PRO A 14 4.08 18.15 -1.47
C PRO A 14 3.67 19.40 -0.67
N PRO A 15 4.62 20.25 -0.22
CA PRO A 15 4.28 21.44 0.55
C PRO A 15 3.35 22.34 -0.27
N VAL A 16 2.34 22.90 0.40
CA VAL A 16 1.45 23.91 -0.19
C VAL A 16 2.31 25.13 -0.57
N MET A 17 2.57 25.31 -1.86
CA MET A 17 3.37 26.44 -2.35
C MET A 17 2.54 27.72 -2.31
N ARG A 18 2.91 28.63 -1.40
CA ARG A 18 2.49 30.05 -1.46
C ARG A 18 3.58 30.82 -2.19
N ALA A 19 3.22 31.51 -3.28
CA ALA A 19 4.09 32.52 -3.85
C ALA A 19 4.16 33.74 -2.90
N GLY A 20 5.29 33.90 -2.21
CA GLY A 20 5.61 35.08 -1.39
C GLY A 20 6.96 35.66 -1.80
N PRO A 21 7.18 36.98 -1.69
CA PRO A 21 8.37 37.64 -2.22
C PRO A 21 9.62 37.29 -1.41
N ALA A 22 10.76 37.44 -2.09
CA ALA A 22 12.14 37.16 -1.66
C ALA A 22 12.42 37.23 -0.14
N ALA A 23 13.11 36.19 0.35
CA ALA A 23 13.54 36.02 1.73
C ALA A 23 14.39 37.19 2.25
N PRO A 24 14.23 37.59 3.53
CA PRO A 24 15.32 38.16 4.31
C PRO A 24 16.04 37.05 5.10
N ASP A 25 17.33 37.30 5.30
CA ASP A 25 18.33 36.46 5.96
C ASP A 25 17.92 35.93 7.35
N ARG A 26 18.37 34.69 7.63
CA ARG A 26 18.51 34.02 8.94
C ARG A 26 17.38 34.23 9.96
N VAL A 27 16.56 33.18 10.14
CA VAL A 27 15.76 32.98 11.36
C VAL A 27 16.48 31.99 12.26
N GLU A 28 17.03 32.47 13.38
CA GLU A 28 17.46 31.62 14.50
C GLU A 28 16.22 31.01 15.16
N LEU A 29 16.16 29.68 15.25
CA LEU A 29 15.13 28.97 16.00
C LEU A 29 15.46 29.07 17.51
N GLY A 30 14.77 29.99 18.19
CA GLY A 30 14.76 30.08 19.65
C GLY A 30 14.16 28.82 20.27
N THR A 31 14.93 28.19 21.17
CA THR A 31 14.49 27.11 22.04
C THR A 31 13.61 27.66 23.15
N ASP A 32 12.29 27.53 23.02
CA ASP A 32 11.36 27.60 24.16
C ASP A 32 10.06 26.85 23.84
N LEU A 33 9.96 25.61 24.34
CA LEU A 33 8.72 24.85 24.44
C LEU A 33 8.47 24.57 25.93
N PRO A 34 7.49 25.23 26.58
CA PRO A 34 7.13 24.91 27.94
C PRO A 34 6.29 23.62 28.01
N ASN A 35 6.65 22.80 29.01
CA ASN A 35 5.81 21.84 29.73
C ASN A 35 5.70 20.38 29.24
N ALA A 36 6.83 19.65 29.30
CA ALA A 36 6.83 18.21 29.61
C ALA A 36 6.28 17.91 31.04
N THR A 37 6.24 18.94 31.90
CA THR A 37 5.81 18.83 33.30
C THR A 37 4.28 18.76 33.47
N LEU A 38 3.49 19.33 32.55
CA LEU A 38 2.02 19.22 32.61
C LEU A 38 1.55 17.79 32.30
N LEU A 39 2.16 17.14 31.31
CA LEU A 39 1.80 15.77 30.91
C LEU A 39 2.11 14.76 32.02
N ALA A 40 3.19 14.98 32.78
CA ALA A 40 3.54 14.16 33.93
C ALA A 40 2.60 14.35 35.12
N GLN A 41 2.03 15.56 35.30
CA GLN A 41 1.06 15.85 36.36
C GLN A 41 -0.33 15.29 36.05
N GLU A 42 -0.77 15.31 34.78
CA GLU A 42 -2.04 14.69 34.37
C GLU A 42 -2.01 13.15 34.45
N LEU A 43 -0.85 12.54 34.23
CA LEU A 43 -0.65 11.09 34.38
C LEU A 43 -0.66 10.60 35.83
N GLU A 44 -0.28 11.45 36.80
CA GLU A 44 -0.42 11.10 38.23
C GLU A 44 -1.83 11.38 38.78
N GLN A 45 -2.51 12.43 38.33
CA GLN A 45 -3.92 12.66 38.70
C GLN A 45 -4.87 11.56 38.19
N ALA A 46 -4.52 10.89 37.09
CA ALA A 46 -5.27 9.75 36.56
C ALA A 46 -5.13 8.47 37.42
N LYS A 47 -4.10 8.34 38.26
CA LYS A 47 -3.92 7.17 39.14
C LYS A 47 -4.71 7.26 40.45
N GLU A 48 -4.99 8.46 40.93
CA GLU A 48 -5.73 8.66 42.19
C GLU A 48 -7.27 8.63 42.01
N SER A 49 -7.76 8.67 40.76
CA SER A 49 -9.18 8.87 40.44
C SER A 49 -10.00 7.60 40.15
N CYS A 50 -9.46 6.39 40.36
CA CYS A 50 -10.20 5.13 40.17
C CYS A 50 -10.50 4.38 41.49
N PRO A 51 -11.59 4.72 42.20
CA PRO A 51 -12.11 3.89 43.28
C PRO A 51 -13.02 2.82 42.67
N ASN A 52 -12.43 1.70 42.23
CA ASN A 52 -12.97 0.33 42.23
C ASN A 52 -12.20 -0.53 41.23
N GLY A 53 -11.50 -1.53 41.75
CA GLY A 53 -10.76 -2.51 40.95
C GLY A 53 -11.68 -3.36 40.07
N ILE A 54 -11.32 -3.50 38.80
CA ILE A 54 -11.85 -4.54 37.92
C ILE A 54 -10.75 -5.59 37.75
N SER A 55 -10.97 -6.77 38.33
CA SER A 55 -10.13 -7.94 38.07
C SER A 55 -10.48 -8.48 36.68
N VAL A 56 -9.50 -8.55 35.78
CA VAL A 56 -9.69 -9.26 34.50
C VAL A 56 -9.62 -10.76 34.79
N ALA A 57 -10.77 -11.42 34.71
CA ALA A 57 -10.91 -12.86 34.84
C ALA A 57 -10.28 -13.58 33.63
N THR A 58 -9.27 -14.40 33.91
CA THR A 58 -8.71 -15.37 32.98
C THR A 58 -9.64 -16.58 32.86
N ASP A 59 -10.60 -16.59 31.94
CA ASP A 59 -11.30 -17.83 31.60
C ASP A 59 -10.57 -18.59 30.48
N LYS A 60 -9.86 -19.65 30.89
CA LYS A 60 -9.15 -20.59 30.02
C LYS A 60 -10.06 -21.36 29.05
N LYS A 61 -11.39 -21.35 29.21
CA LYS A 61 -12.32 -22.09 28.34
C LYS A 61 -12.70 -21.38 27.04
N GLY A 62 -12.51 -20.05 26.96
CA GLY A 62 -12.78 -19.29 25.73
C GLY A 62 -11.69 -19.45 24.66
N LEU A 63 -10.42 -19.45 25.08
CA LEU A 63 -9.25 -19.64 24.21
C LEU A 63 -9.16 -21.06 23.63
N GLN A 64 -9.59 -22.08 24.39
CA GLN A 64 -9.57 -23.47 23.92
C GLN A 64 -10.53 -23.78 22.76
N LYS A 65 -11.65 -23.03 22.63
CA LYS A 65 -12.62 -23.24 21.54
C LYS A 65 -12.21 -22.59 20.22
N ALA A 66 -11.42 -21.51 20.25
CA ALA A 66 -10.88 -20.88 19.04
C ALA A 66 -9.72 -21.71 18.46
N ASP A 67 -8.87 -22.30 19.32
CA ASP A 67 -7.79 -23.19 18.90
C ASP A 67 -8.29 -24.51 18.30
N THR A 68 -9.46 -25.03 18.72
CA THR A 68 -9.99 -26.29 18.14
C THR A 68 -10.57 -26.11 16.74
N ALA A 69 -11.13 -24.94 16.41
CA ALA A 69 -11.65 -24.66 15.08
C ALA A 69 -10.53 -24.44 14.04
N LEU A 70 -9.45 -23.75 14.43
CA LEU A 70 -8.24 -23.59 13.63
C LEU A 70 -7.44 -24.91 13.49
N ALA A 71 -7.37 -25.73 14.56
CA ALA A 71 -6.72 -27.04 14.50
C ALA A 71 -7.50 -28.06 13.63
N GLN A 72 -8.83 -27.99 13.57
CA GLN A 72 -9.63 -28.86 12.69
C GLN A 72 -9.50 -28.48 11.21
N GLN A 73 -9.34 -27.20 10.87
CA GLN A 73 -9.02 -26.79 9.50
C GLN A 73 -7.58 -27.13 9.10
N ALA A 74 -6.62 -27.05 10.03
CA ALA A 74 -5.23 -27.46 9.78
C ALA A 74 -5.05 -28.99 9.63
N SER A 75 -5.83 -29.79 10.38
CA SER A 75 -5.77 -31.26 10.35
C SER A 75 -6.13 -31.88 8.99
N LEU A 76 -6.91 -31.19 8.17
CA LEU A 76 -7.31 -31.67 6.84
C LEU A 76 -6.22 -31.46 5.75
N ALA A 77 -5.13 -30.75 6.06
CA ALA A 77 -4.06 -30.45 5.11
C ALA A 77 -2.68 -31.06 5.46
N THR A 78 -2.55 -31.79 6.58
CA THR A 78 -1.23 -32.15 7.17
C THR A 78 -0.86 -33.63 7.06
N ALA A 79 -0.89 -34.21 5.86
CA ALA A 79 -0.28 -35.52 5.62
C ALA A 79 0.78 -35.45 4.53
N GLY A 80 1.88 -34.74 4.79
CA GLY A 80 3.03 -34.71 3.88
C GLY A 80 4.29 -34.12 4.50
N PRO A 81 5.49 -34.54 4.06
CA PRO A 81 6.79 -34.12 4.61
C PRO A 81 7.04 -32.59 4.61
N ALA A 82 6.31 -31.82 3.81
CA ALA A 82 6.35 -30.35 3.81
C ALA A 82 5.80 -29.72 5.10
N ALA A 83 4.79 -30.31 5.74
CA ALA A 83 4.19 -29.78 6.97
C ALA A 83 5.16 -29.85 8.17
N THR A 84 5.99 -30.90 8.22
CA THR A 84 7.02 -31.09 9.25
C THR A 84 8.16 -30.08 9.12
N ALA A 85 8.51 -29.68 7.89
CA ALA A 85 9.51 -28.63 7.63
C ALA A 85 9.02 -27.24 8.07
N VAL A 86 7.76 -26.91 7.79
CA VAL A 86 7.13 -25.64 8.20
C VAL A 86 7.03 -25.53 9.73
N ALA A 87 6.63 -26.61 10.43
CA ALA A 87 6.58 -26.63 11.89
C ALA A 87 7.96 -26.46 12.53
N THR A 88 9.00 -27.04 11.92
CA THR A 88 10.40 -26.91 12.39
C THR A 88 10.93 -25.48 12.17
N GLN A 89 10.63 -24.86 11.02
CA GLN A 89 10.96 -23.44 10.77
C GLN A 89 10.21 -22.48 11.70
N GLN A 90 8.91 -22.69 11.93
CA GLN A 90 8.15 -21.88 12.90
C GLN A 90 8.72 -21.97 14.32
N SER A 91 9.28 -23.12 14.71
CA SER A 91 9.97 -23.27 16.00
C SER A 91 11.28 -22.46 16.09
N GLN A 92 11.98 -22.26 14.96
CA GLN A 92 13.18 -21.43 14.87
C GLN A 92 12.83 -19.93 14.88
N PHE A 93 11.75 -19.53 14.20
CA PHE A 93 11.21 -18.16 14.31
C PHE A 93 10.83 -17.79 15.76
N ARG A 94 10.28 -18.74 16.54
CA ARG A 94 10.00 -18.52 17.98
C ARG A 94 11.26 -18.32 18.83
N ARG A 95 12.45 -18.67 18.35
CA ARG A 95 13.74 -18.46 19.03
C ARG A 95 14.50 -17.22 18.56
N GLY A 96 13.90 -16.35 17.75
CA GLY A 96 14.52 -15.10 17.30
C GLY A 96 15.53 -15.24 16.15
N VAL A 97 15.90 -16.47 15.76
CA VAL A 97 16.88 -16.69 14.70
C VAL A 97 16.16 -16.79 13.35
N CYS A 98 16.40 -15.81 12.46
CA CYS A 98 15.94 -15.88 11.08
C CYS A 98 16.65 -17.04 10.36
N PRO A 99 15.92 -18.03 9.78
CA PRO A 99 16.54 -19.16 9.09
C PRO A 99 17.48 -18.76 7.94
N TYR A 100 17.21 -17.62 7.27
CA TYR A 100 18.11 -17.06 6.27
C TYR A 100 19.44 -16.57 6.88
N LEU A 101 19.40 -15.83 8.00
CA LEU A 101 20.60 -15.38 8.71
C LEU A 101 21.40 -16.57 9.26
N ALA A 102 20.71 -17.62 9.74
CA ALA A 102 21.36 -18.87 10.14
C ALA A 102 22.03 -19.61 8.98
N THR A 103 21.50 -19.47 7.76
CA THR A 103 22.05 -20.09 6.55
C THR A 103 23.22 -19.28 5.99
N MET A 104 23.15 -17.94 6.03
CA MET A 104 24.25 -17.03 5.70
C MET A 104 25.40 -17.13 6.72
N GLY A 105 25.09 -17.37 7.99
CA GLY A 105 26.06 -17.60 9.07
C GLY A 105 26.88 -18.89 8.95
N LYS A 106 26.69 -19.69 7.90
CA LYS A 106 27.61 -20.78 7.54
C LYS A 106 28.77 -20.33 6.63
N VAL A 107 28.78 -19.08 6.16
CA VAL A 107 29.85 -18.55 5.29
C VAL A 107 30.88 -17.72 6.06
N GLU A 108 30.58 -17.16 7.23
CA GLU A 108 31.60 -16.55 8.10
C GLU A 108 31.32 -16.83 9.57
N GLN A 109 32.38 -17.15 10.32
CA GLN A 109 32.33 -17.45 11.74
C GLN A 109 31.79 -16.24 12.53
N GLY A 110 30.52 -16.31 12.93
CA GLY A 110 29.89 -15.32 13.81
C GLY A 110 28.41 -15.20 13.48
N VAL A 111 27.55 -15.80 14.31
CA VAL A 111 26.10 -15.64 14.18
C VAL A 111 25.77 -14.17 14.44
N LEU A 112 25.46 -13.42 13.39
CA LEU A 112 24.86 -12.09 13.48
C LEU A 112 23.43 -12.25 14.02
N GLU A 113 23.28 -12.27 15.34
CA GLU A 113 22.00 -11.98 15.97
C GLU A 113 21.69 -10.50 15.71
N PRO A 114 20.61 -10.17 14.99
CA PRO A 114 20.23 -8.78 14.74
C PRO A 114 20.07 -8.02 16.06
N GLU A 115 20.59 -6.80 16.12
CA GLU A 115 20.44 -5.95 17.30
C GLU A 115 18.95 -5.74 17.59
N ALA A 116 18.54 -5.96 18.84
CA ALA A 116 17.16 -5.80 19.26
C ALA A 116 16.92 -4.36 19.73
N VAL A 117 16.10 -3.64 18.98
CA VAL A 117 15.65 -2.28 19.33
C VAL A 117 14.74 -2.34 20.55
N GLY A 118 14.98 -1.48 21.52
CA GLY A 118 14.17 -1.41 22.73
C GLY A 118 12.72 -1.02 22.44
N LYS A 119 11.74 -1.60 23.15
CA LYS A 119 10.32 -1.24 22.96
C LYS A 119 10.05 0.26 23.17
N LEU A 120 10.68 0.85 24.19
CA LEU A 120 10.53 2.27 24.49
C LEU A 120 11.19 3.15 23.42
N GLU A 121 12.36 2.74 22.94
CA GLU A 121 13.07 3.41 21.85
C GLU A 121 12.22 3.40 20.58
N PHE A 122 11.73 2.24 20.15
CA PHE A 122 10.85 2.12 18.99
C PHE A 122 9.55 2.91 19.15
N ALA A 123 8.89 2.84 20.30
CA ALA A 123 7.68 3.63 20.57
C ALA A 123 7.96 5.15 20.57
N SER A 124 9.10 5.57 21.14
CA SER A 124 9.50 6.98 21.14
C SER A 124 9.83 7.47 19.72
N GLY A 125 10.46 6.62 18.89
CA GLY A 125 10.71 6.88 17.48
C GLY A 125 9.41 7.01 16.70
N LEU A 126 8.44 6.11 16.92
CA LEU A 126 7.10 6.20 16.32
C LEU A 126 6.41 7.53 16.66
N VAL A 127 6.52 7.99 17.91
CA VAL A 127 5.94 9.26 18.36
C VAL A 127 6.67 10.45 17.73
N ARG A 128 8.02 10.47 17.75
CA ARG A 128 8.83 11.53 17.12
C ARG A 128 8.55 11.65 15.62
N ASN A 129 8.33 10.51 14.97
CA ASN A 129 8.12 10.39 13.54
C ASN A 129 6.63 10.13 13.21
N LEU A 130 5.71 10.63 14.04
CA LEU A 130 4.27 10.58 13.75
C LEU A 130 4.00 11.26 12.42
N GLY A 131 3.48 10.49 11.46
CA GLY A 131 3.28 10.99 10.11
C GLY A 131 4.58 11.20 9.33
N ASN A 132 5.68 10.50 9.65
CA ASN A 132 6.88 10.41 8.81
C ASN A 132 7.64 9.08 9.05
N ALA A 133 7.10 7.95 8.63
CA ALA A 133 7.79 6.69 8.90
C ALA A 133 9.09 6.47 8.13
N ALA A 134 9.30 7.18 7.01
CA ALA A 134 10.62 7.18 6.37
C ALA A 134 11.67 7.69 7.36
N GLY A 135 11.37 8.78 8.08
CA GLY A 135 12.20 9.31 9.15
C GLY A 135 12.44 8.29 10.28
N LEU A 136 11.41 7.54 10.69
CA LEU A 136 11.58 6.46 11.68
C LEU A 136 12.60 5.41 11.20
N PHE A 137 12.48 4.95 9.96
CA PHE A 137 13.37 3.92 9.42
C PHE A 137 14.79 4.45 9.21
N GLU A 138 14.95 5.72 8.82
CA GLU A 138 16.25 6.37 8.71
C GLU A 138 16.93 6.53 10.08
N GLU A 139 16.18 6.93 11.11
CA GLU A 139 16.66 7.03 12.48
C GLU A 139 17.14 5.66 13.00
N LEU A 140 16.31 4.62 12.86
CA LEU A 140 16.65 3.27 13.28
C LEU A 140 17.82 2.68 12.49
N HIS A 141 17.90 2.97 11.18
CA HIS A 141 19.02 2.56 10.34
C HIS A 141 20.33 3.24 10.76
N THR A 142 20.28 4.54 11.08
CA THR A 142 21.44 5.30 11.54
C THR A 142 21.94 4.79 12.90
N ALA A 143 21.01 4.42 13.79
CA ALA A 143 21.33 3.94 15.13
C ALA A 143 21.82 2.48 15.17
N HIS A 144 21.16 1.57 14.43
CA HIS A 144 21.38 0.11 14.54
C HIS A 144 21.94 -0.53 13.25
N GLY A 145 22.26 0.27 12.23
CA GLY A 145 22.80 -0.19 10.96
C GLY A 145 21.78 -0.85 10.04
N SER A 146 22.27 -1.66 9.09
CA SER A 146 21.44 -2.23 8.02
C SER A 146 20.55 -3.39 8.45
N THR A 147 20.77 -3.99 9.63
CA THR A 147 20.03 -5.17 10.09
C THR A 147 19.73 -5.06 11.58
N PHE A 148 18.45 -4.96 11.92
CA PHE A 148 17.98 -4.86 13.31
C PHE A 148 16.62 -5.52 13.46
N GLN A 149 16.23 -5.85 14.69
CA GLN A 149 14.92 -6.42 14.99
C GLN A 149 14.14 -5.58 15.98
N VAL A 150 12.82 -5.51 15.78
CA VAL A 150 11.88 -4.88 16.70
C VAL A 150 10.92 -5.93 17.21
N GLN A 151 10.62 -5.91 18.50
CA GLN A 151 9.59 -6.81 19.05
C GLN A 151 8.19 -6.30 18.69
N GLY A 152 7.56 -6.92 17.69
CA GLY A 152 6.16 -6.70 17.34
C GLY A 152 5.19 -7.47 18.26
N ALA A 153 3.90 -7.16 18.13
CA ALA A 153 2.83 -7.83 18.87
C ALA A 153 2.73 -9.33 18.55
N ASN A 154 3.05 -9.71 17.30
CA ASN A 154 2.92 -11.07 16.78
C ASN A 154 4.27 -11.81 16.65
N GLY A 155 5.33 -11.27 17.27
CA GLY A 155 6.70 -11.81 17.18
C GLY A 155 7.73 -10.77 16.76
N PRO A 156 9.01 -11.15 16.69
CA PRO A 156 10.07 -10.28 16.22
C PRO A 156 9.87 -9.92 14.74
N ILE A 157 10.04 -8.63 14.43
CA ILE A 157 10.03 -8.09 13.06
C ILE A 157 11.48 -7.77 12.71
N LEU A 158 12.00 -8.47 11.70
CA LEU A 158 13.34 -8.21 11.17
C LEU A 158 13.29 -7.13 10.09
N PHE A 159 14.12 -6.10 10.29
CA PHE A 159 14.45 -5.08 9.30
C PHE A 159 15.83 -5.38 8.74
N ASP A 160 15.93 -5.43 7.42
CA ASP A 160 17.19 -5.65 6.72
C ASP A 160 17.16 -4.91 5.39
N THR A 161 18.15 -4.03 5.17
CA THR A 161 18.31 -3.20 3.98
C THR A 161 19.46 -3.65 3.09
N ARG A 162 20.14 -4.75 3.44
CA ARG A 162 21.28 -5.25 2.66
C ARG A 162 20.85 -5.78 1.29
N PRO A 163 21.59 -5.47 0.21
CA PRO A 163 21.26 -5.93 -1.14
C PRO A 163 21.09 -7.45 -1.26
N GLU A 164 21.90 -8.23 -0.55
CA GLU A 164 21.88 -9.69 -0.59
C GLU A 164 20.58 -10.25 0.00
N THR A 165 20.08 -9.63 1.07
CA THR A 165 18.80 -9.99 1.68
C THR A 165 17.64 -9.60 0.77
N VAL A 166 17.72 -8.41 0.15
CA VAL A 166 16.71 -7.95 -0.81
C VAL A 166 16.65 -8.86 -2.03
N GLU A 167 17.81 -9.24 -2.61
CA GLU A 167 17.89 -10.20 -3.72
C GLU A 167 17.31 -11.56 -3.31
N GLN A 168 17.68 -12.06 -2.13
CA GLN A 168 17.13 -13.33 -1.65
C GLN A 168 15.60 -13.26 -1.56
N LEU A 169 15.07 -12.19 -0.97
CA LEU A 169 13.64 -12.01 -0.73
C LEU A 169 12.83 -11.82 -2.01
N LEU A 170 13.34 -11.02 -2.96
CA LEU A 170 12.62 -10.64 -4.18
C LEU A 170 12.86 -11.57 -5.37
N VAL A 171 14.03 -12.20 -5.46
CA VAL A 171 14.44 -12.97 -6.66
C VAL A 171 14.52 -14.47 -6.35
N ARG A 172 15.15 -14.84 -5.23
CA ARG A 172 15.48 -16.24 -4.94
C ARG A 172 14.40 -16.99 -4.17
N THR A 173 13.38 -16.29 -3.66
CA THR A 173 12.24 -16.89 -2.93
C THR A 173 11.46 -17.89 -3.77
N GLU A 174 11.40 -17.71 -5.10
CA GLU A 174 10.66 -18.62 -6.00
C GLU A 174 11.53 -19.67 -6.71
N ASP A 175 12.82 -19.86 -6.33
CA ASP A 175 13.66 -20.91 -6.94
C ASP A 175 13.02 -22.29 -6.70
N PRO A 176 12.58 -23.03 -7.74
CA PRO A 176 11.89 -24.31 -7.56
C PRO A 176 12.73 -25.38 -6.85
N ARG A 177 14.06 -25.17 -6.77
CA ARG A 177 15.00 -26.07 -6.08
C ARG A 177 15.02 -25.83 -4.58
N ASN A 178 14.44 -24.73 -4.08
CA ASN A 178 14.38 -24.38 -2.67
C ASN A 178 12.92 -24.08 -2.26
N PRO A 179 12.41 -24.62 -1.14
CA PRO A 179 11.12 -24.19 -0.63
C PRO A 179 11.16 -22.68 -0.31
N PRO A 180 10.08 -21.92 -0.61
CA PRO A 180 10.07 -20.48 -0.40
C PRO A 180 10.32 -20.17 1.08
N LEU A 181 11.42 -19.46 1.35
CA LEU A 181 11.80 -19.06 2.71
C LEU A 181 10.95 -17.89 3.23
N PHE A 182 10.29 -17.18 2.32
CA PHE A 182 9.51 -15.98 2.60
C PHE A 182 8.17 -16.03 1.86
N ALA A 183 7.18 -15.41 2.47
CA ALA A 183 5.88 -15.13 1.88
C ALA A 183 5.53 -13.66 2.17
N LYS A 184 4.68 -13.07 1.34
CA LYS A 184 4.01 -11.81 1.61
C LYS A 184 3.31 -11.90 2.95
N SER A 185 3.56 -10.90 3.78
CA SER A 185 3.11 -10.93 5.16
C SER A 185 1.66 -10.49 5.27
N ALA A 186 0.81 -11.36 5.83
CA ALA A 186 -0.54 -11.01 6.25
C ALA A 186 -0.57 -9.84 7.27
N LEU A 187 0.53 -9.58 7.98
CA LEU A 187 0.66 -8.45 8.91
C LEU A 187 0.68 -7.10 8.19
N ALA A 188 1.37 -7.01 7.04
CA ALA A 188 1.35 -5.82 6.19
C ALA A 188 -0.02 -5.65 5.49
N SER A 189 -0.73 -6.77 5.31
CA SER A 189 -2.07 -6.80 4.73
C SER A 189 -3.18 -6.47 5.73
N HIS A 190 -2.93 -6.42 7.04
CA HIS A 190 -4.01 -6.38 8.05
C HIS A 190 -4.92 -5.15 7.89
N GLY A 191 -4.34 -3.96 7.69
CA GLY A 191 -5.12 -2.74 7.46
C GLY A 191 -5.85 -2.70 6.11
N MET A 192 -5.43 -3.52 5.14
CA MET A 192 -6.01 -3.59 3.79
C MET A 192 -7.00 -4.77 3.63
N ALA A 193 -6.91 -5.80 4.49
CA ALA A 193 -7.66 -7.03 4.34
C ALA A 193 -9.18 -6.86 4.47
N GLY A 194 -9.64 -5.80 5.15
CA GLY A 194 -11.07 -5.49 5.31
C GLY A 194 -11.77 -5.27 3.98
N LEU A 195 -11.28 -4.31 3.17
CA LEU A 195 -11.86 -3.97 1.87
C LEU A 195 -11.35 -4.87 0.73
N PHE A 196 -10.05 -5.17 0.72
CA PHE A 196 -9.40 -5.85 -0.41
C PHE A 196 -9.42 -7.38 -0.27
N GLY A 197 -9.88 -7.91 0.86
CA GLY A 197 -9.73 -9.32 1.18
C GLY A 197 -8.26 -9.75 1.27
N THR A 198 -8.01 -11.05 1.19
CA THR A 198 -6.64 -11.60 1.16
C THR A 198 -6.34 -12.39 -0.12
N ASP A 199 -7.39 -12.82 -0.83
CA ASP A 199 -7.30 -13.55 -2.09
C ASP A 199 -7.30 -12.58 -3.28
N ASN A 200 -6.19 -11.86 -3.46
CA ASN A 200 -5.98 -10.99 -4.61
C ASN A 200 -4.52 -10.97 -5.10
N VAL A 201 -4.27 -10.44 -6.29
CA VAL A 201 -2.94 -10.41 -6.92
C VAL A 201 -1.88 -9.65 -6.10
N PHE A 202 -2.30 -8.73 -5.22
CA PHE A 202 -1.39 -7.91 -4.42
C PHE A 202 -1.01 -8.61 -3.11
N LEU A 203 -1.99 -9.11 -2.37
CA LEU A 203 -1.83 -9.63 -0.99
C LEU A 203 -1.61 -11.14 -0.91
N ASN A 204 -1.95 -11.90 -1.96
CA ASN A 204 -1.82 -13.35 -1.97
C ASN A 204 -0.47 -13.81 -2.56
N ASP A 205 -0.10 -15.07 -2.28
CA ASP A 205 1.02 -15.81 -2.85
C ASP A 205 0.58 -17.19 -3.38
N GLY A 206 1.51 -17.91 -3.99
CA GLY A 206 1.29 -19.32 -4.35
C GLY A 206 0.28 -19.50 -5.49
N PRO A 207 -0.47 -20.62 -5.52
CA PRO A 207 -1.37 -20.95 -6.64
C PRO A 207 -2.45 -19.90 -6.93
N GLY A 208 -3.08 -19.34 -5.89
CA GLY A 208 -4.12 -18.31 -6.05
C GLY A 208 -3.58 -17.06 -6.72
N TRP A 209 -2.45 -16.54 -6.23
CA TRP A 209 -1.74 -15.43 -6.86
C TRP A 209 -1.34 -15.72 -8.32
N LYS A 210 -0.80 -16.92 -8.60
CA LYS A 210 -0.41 -17.31 -9.97
C LYS A 210 -1.60 -17.25 -10.92
N LEU A 211 -2.76 -17.74 -10.47
CA LEU A 211 -3.98 -17.75 -11.26
C LEU A 211 -4.46 -16.33 -11.57
N SER A 212 -4.58 -15.47 -10.55
CA SER A 212 -4.94 -14.06 -10.74
C SER A 212 -3.95 -13.33 -11.65
N ARG A 213 -2.64 -13.54 -11.44
CA ARG A 213 -1.58 -12.95 -12.27
C ARG A 213 -1.69 -13.41 -13.72
N GLN A 214 -1.92 -14.69 -13.98
CA GLN A 214 -2.10 -15.21 -15.33
C GLN A 214 -3.31 -14.60 -16.03
N ALA A 215 -4.40 -14.34 -15.30
CA ALA A 215 -5.60 -13.71 -15.85
C ALA A 215 -5.38 -12.25 -16.28
N VAL A 216 -4.61 -11.47 -15.51
CA VAL A 216 -4.47 -10.02 -15.75
C VAL A 216 -3.25 -9.64 -16.59
N MET A 217 -2.12 -10.35 -16.46
CA MET A 217 -0.84 -9.96 -17.08
C MET A 217 -0.86 -9.82 -18.61
N PRO A 218 -1.63 -10.61 -19.40
CA PRO A 218 -1.68 -10.44 -20.85
C PRO A 218 -2.06 -9.01 -21.27
N TYR A 219 -2.92 -8.35 -20.51
CA TYR A 219 -3.42 -6.99 -20.76
C TYR A 219 -2.42 -5.89 -20.37
N PHE A 220 -1.35 -6.25 -19.66
CA PHE A 220 -0.23 -5.36 -19.32
C PHE A 220 1.02 -5.66 -20.17
N SER A 221 0.90 -6.48 -21.22
CA SER A 221 2.00 -6.73 -22.16
C SER A 221 2.26 -5.50 -23.03
N SER A 222 3.49 -5.35 -23.51
CA SER A 222 3.87 -4.25 -24.42
C SER A 222 2.92 -4.11 -25.60
N LYS A 223 2.44 -5.22 -26.19
CA LYS A 223 1.46 -5.19 -27.29
C LYS A 223 0.14 -4.48 -26.92
N HIS A 224 -0.29 -4.55 -25.66
CA HIS A 224 -1.54 -3.96 -25.19
C HIS A 224 -1.40 -2.55 -24.63
N VAL A 225 -0.23 -2.21 -24.08
CA VAL A 225 0.01 -0.89 -23.46
C VAL A 225 0.78 0.08 -24.36
N HIS A 226 1.59 -0.40 -25.29
CA HIS A 226 2.44 0.42 -26.16
C HIS A 226 1.74 0.71 -27.50
N THR A 227 0.55 1.27 -27.45
CA THR A 227 -0.26 1.57 -28.65
C THR A 227 -0.64 3.04 -28.69
N ASP A 228 -0.78 3.59 -29.90
CA ASP A 228 -1.17 4.99 -30.09
C ASP A 228 -2.58 5.24 -29.56
N GLU A 229 -3.48 4.24 -29.63
CA GLU A 229 -4.83 4.35 -29.06
C GLU A 229 -4.81 4.52 -27.54
N ARG A 230 -3.88 3.84 -26.83
CA ARG A 230 -3.72 4.00 -25.38
C ARG A 230 -3.17 5.37 -25.04
N VAL A 231 -2.17 5.83 -25.79
CA VAL A 231 -1.59 7.17 -25.58
C VAL A 231 -2.65 8.25 -25.82
N ALA A 232 -3.39 8.18 -26.92
CA ALA A 232 -4.47 9.11 -27.23
C ALA A 232 -5.58 9.09 -26.17
N ALA A 233 -5.92 7.91 -25.61
CA ALA A 233 -6.87 7.81 -24.52
C ALA A 233 -6.38 8.51 -23.24
N ILE A 234 -5.11 8.35 -22.88
CA ILE A 234 -4.49 9.03 -21.74
C ILE A 234 -4.47 10.55 -21.98
N ASP A 235 -4.00 10.99 -23.15
CA ASP A 235 -3.95 12.40 -23.51
C ASP A 235 -5.33 13.08 -23.46
N GLY A 236 -6.35 12.41 -23.98
CA GLY A 236 -7.73 12.88 -23.90
C GLY A 236 -8.27 12.93 -22.46
N ILE A 237 -7.89 11.99 -21.58
CA ILE A 237 -8.23 12.06 -20.16
C ILE A 237 -7.54 13.26 -19.50
N VAL A 238 -6.22 13.39 -19.67
CA VAL A 238 -5.43 14.48 -19.10
C VAL A 238 -5.98 15.84 -19.55
N SER A 239 -6.25 16.00 -20.83
CA SER A 239 -6.82 17.24 -21.40
C SER A 239 -8.15 17.60 -20.73
N ARG A 240 -9.07 16.65 -20.56
CA ARG A 240 -10.35 16.90 -19.87
C ARG A 240 -10.17 17.32 -18.41
N HIS A 241 -9.21 16.74 -17.69
CA HIS A 241 -8.91 17.13 -16.31
C HIS A 241 -8.30 18.53 -16.25
N LEU A 242 -7.44 18.89 -17.21
CA LEU A 242 -6.87 20.24 -17.32
C LEU A 242 -7.92 21.29 -17.70
N ASP A 243 -8.82 20.99 -18.65
CA ASP A 243 -9.92 21.88 -19.03
C ASP A 243 -10.85 22.15 -17.83
N ARG A 244 -11.25 21.08 -17.11
CA ARG A 244 -12.07 21.20 -15.90
C ARG A 244 -11.38 22.04 -14.83
N LEU A 245 -10.07 21.87 -14.66
CA LEU A 245 -9.30 22.67 -13.71
C LEU A 245 -9.31 24.14 -14.12
N ALA A 246 -9.05 24.45 -15.40
CA ALA A 246 -9.04 25.80 -15.94
C ALA A 246 -10.41 26.49 -15.81
N ASP A 247 -11.52 25.75 -15.94
CA ASP A 247 -12.87 26.26 -15.71
C ASP A 247 -13.16 26.57 -14.23
N GLN A 248 -12.51 25.84 -13.31
CA GLN A 248 -12.72 25.98 -11.87
C GLN A 248 -11.83 27.06 -11.24
N VAL A 249 -10.64 27.30 -11.80
CA VAL A 249 -9.63 28.17 -11.20
C VAL A 249 -9.12 29.22 -12.19
N GLY A 250 -9.00 30.47 -11.74
CA GLY A 250 -8.41 31.54 -12.54
C GLY A 250 -6.89 31.44 -12.65
N ALA A 251 -6.32 32.16 -13.62
CA ALA A 251 -4.87 32.26 -13.77
C ALA A 251 -4.20 32.74 -12.47
N GLY A 252 -3.13 32.06 -12.05
CA GLY A 252 -2.39 32.35 -10.82
C GLY A 252 -2.98 31.72 -9.54
N ALA A 253 -4.03 30.92 -9.65
CA ALA A 253 -4.57 30.17 -8.51
C ALA A 253 -3.57 29.13 -7.98
N VAL A 254 -3.56 28.95 -6.67
CA VAL A 254 -2.83 27.86 -6.00
C VAL A 254 -3.76 26.66 -5.92
N VAL A 255 -3.28 25.50 -6.38
CA VAL A 255 -4.06 24.25 -6.45
C VAL A 255 -3.34 23.13 -5.72
N ASP A 256 -4.10 22.15 -5.22
CA ASP A 256 -3.53 20.91 -4.70
C ASP A 256 -3.29 19.93 -5.86
N LEU A 257 -2.02 19.80 -6.27
CA LEU A 257 -1.63 18.89 -7.36
C LEU A 257 -1.92 17.42 -7.00
N GLN A 258 -1.88 17.04 -5.72
CA GLN A 258 -2.09 15.65 -5.34
C GLN A 258 -3.51 15.21 -5.67
N GLU A 259 -4.51 16.03 -5.34
CA GLU A 259 -5.92 15.73 -5.64
C GLU A 259 -6.16 15.63 -7.16
N ILE A 260 -5.56 16.53 -7.96
CA ILE A 260 -5.66 16.51 -9.42
C ILE A 260 -5.05 15.22 -9.99
N MET A 261 -3.85 14.86 -9.53
CA MET A 261 -3.16 13.65 -10.00
C MET A 261 -3.88 12.37 -9.58
N GLU A 262 -4.44 12.31 -8.37
CA GLU A 262 -5.21 11.14 -7.91
C GLU A 262 -6.47 10.92 -8.76
N LYS A 263 -7.23 11.97 -9.05
CA LYS A 263 -8.41 11.87 -9.91
C LYS A 263 -8.06 11.51 -11.35
N THR A 264 -7.04 12.15 -11.90
CA THR A 264 -6.58 11.88 -13.28
C THR A 264 -6.11 10.44 -13.43
N THR A 265 -5.29 9.95 -12.50
CA THR A 265 -4.76 8.58 -12.57
C THR A 265 -5.80 7.51 -12.26
N LEU A 266 -6.80 7.81 -11.40
CA LEU A 266 -7.93 6.94 -11.19
C LEU A 266 -8.77 6.79 -12.47
N ASP A 267 -9.02 7.90 -13.17
CA ASP A 267 -9.74 7.89 -14.46
C ASP A 267 -8.97 7.10 -15.52
N VAL A 268 -7.64 7.31 -15.62
CA VAL A 268 -6.76 6.50 -16.49
C VAL A 268 -6.83 5.02 -16.13
N ALA A 269 -6.73 4.65 -14.85
CA ALA A 269 -6.79 3.26 -14.41
C ALA A 269 -8.15 2.62 -14.73
N LEU A 270 -9.26 3.34 -14.50
CA LEU A 270 -10.61 2.91 -14.83
C LEU A 270 -10.79 2.65 -16.33
N ASN A 271 -10.34 3.59 -17.15
CA ASN A 271 -10.38 3.47 -18.59
C ASN A 271 -9.49 2.32 -19.11
N HIS A 272 -8.29 2.16 -18.55
CA HIS A 272 -7.30 1.23 -19.11
C HIS A 272 -7.49 -0.21 -18.66
N ILE A 273 -7.83 -0.41 -17.38
CA ILE A 273 -7.92 -1.74 -16.76
C ILE A 273 -9.34 -2.32 -16.91
N PHE A 274 -10.36 -1.46 -16.96
CA PHE A 274 -11.77 -1.88 -16.94
C PHE A 274 -12.60 -1.33 -18.11
N SER A 275 -12.00 -0.60 -19.05
CA SER A 275 -12.70 0.08 -20.15
C SER A 275 -13.87 0.95 -19.67
N ALA A 276 -13.75 1.50 -18.46
CA ALA A 276 -14.79 2.27 -17.79
C ALA A 276 -14.50 3.77 -17.92
N ASN A 277 -15.50 4.53 -18.37
CA ASN A 277 -15.46 5.98 -18.42
C ASN A 277 -16.54 6.51 -17.48
N LEU A 278 -16.15 7.23 -16.44
CA LEU A 278 -17.08 7.77 -15.46
C LEU A 278 -17.45 9.22 -15.78
N SER A 279 -18.63 9.64 -15.32
CA SER A 279 -18.91 11.07 -15.24
C SER A 279 -18.01 11.72 -14.18
N PRO A 280 -17.72 13.03 -14.32
CA PRO A 280 -16.96 13.80 -13.33
C PRO A 280 -17.41 13.56 -11.88
N ASP A 281 -18.72 13.64 -11.61
CA ASP A 281 -19.27 13.48 -10.26
C ASP A 281 -19.10 12.05 -9.71
N ARG A 282 -19.23 11.03 -10.58
CA ARG A 282 -19.02 9.64 -10.16
C ARG A 282 -17.55 9.36 -9.90
N LEU A 283 -16.63 9.95 -10.66
CA LEU A 283 -15.19 9.85 -10.40
C LEU A 283 -14.83 10.49 -9.05
N ASP A 284 -15.33 11.71 -8.79
CA ASP A 284 -15.12 12.43 -7.52
C ASP A 284 -15.64 11.63 -6.32
N GLU A 285 -16.78 10.97 -6.49
CA GLU A 285 -17.40 10.11 -5.48
C GLU A 285 -16.57 8.85 -5.18
N ILE A 286 -16.07 8.15 -6.20
CA ILE A 286 -15.22 6.95 -6.02
C ILE A 286 -13.86 7.33 -5.42
N HIS A 287 -13.24 8.40 -5.91
CA HIS A 287 -11.98 8.94 -5.34
C HIS A 287 -12.14 9.28 -3.86
N SER A 288 -13.22 9.98 -3.50
CA SER A 288 -13.51 10.32 -2.11
C SER A 288 -13.66 9.08 -1.22
N ALA A 289 -14.32 8.03 -1.71
CA ALA A 289 -14.48 6.78 -0.99
C ALA A 289 -13.13 6.07 -0.76
N PHE A 290 -12.24 6.03 -1.77
CA PHE A 290 -10.88 5.53 -1.60
C PHE A 290 -10.12 6.32 -0.53
N ALA A 291 -10.15 7.65 -0.58
CA ALA A 291 -9.47 8.49 0.40
C ALA A 291 -9.93 8.22 1.85
N VAL A 292 -11.23 7.92 2.05
CA VAL A 292 -11.75 7.52 3.37
C VAL A 292 -11.14 6.21 3.84
N VAL A 293 -11.19 5.18 3.00
CA VAL A 293 -10.75 3.83 3.37
C VAL A 293 -9.24 3.80 3.56
N MET A 294 -8.49 4.39 2.63
CA MET A 294 -7.02 4.38 2.67
C MET A 294 -6.46 5.12 3.88
N LYS A 295 -7.11 6.21 4.29
CA LYS A 295 -6.77 6.88 5.55
C LYS A 295 -6.94 5.96 6.75
N ALA A 296 -8.10 5.29 6.86
CA ALA A 296 -8.38 4.37 7.95
C ALA A 296 -7.43 3.16 7.95
N SER A 297 -7.14 2.60 6.76
CA SER A 297 -6.18 1.51 6.59
C SER A 297 -4.76 1.90 7.00
N ALA A 298 -4.33 3.12 6.67
CA ALA A 298 -3.02 3.62 7.08
C ALA A 298 -2.96 3.79 8.61
N GLU A 299 -4.00 4.36 9.23
CA GLU A 299 -4.11 4.51 10.68
C GLU A 299 -4.12 3.16 11.41
N GLU A 300 -4.81 2.15 10.90
CA GLU A 300 -4.81 0.78 11.45
C GLU A 300 -3.43 0.12 11.32
N THR A 301 -2.71 0.39 10.23
CA THR A 301 -1.35 -0.12 10.02
C THR A 301 -0.35 0.51 10.99
N MET A 302 -0.44 1.82 11.23
CA MET A 302 0.45 2.51 12.18
C MET A 302 0.11 2.21 13.63
N LEU A 303 -1.18 2.13 13.93
CA LEU A 303 -1.69 1.98 15.27
C LEU A 303 -2.75 0.87 15.27
N PRO A 304 -2.34 -0.41 15.36
CA PRO A 304 -3.26 -1.53 15.40
C PRO A 304 -4.35 -1.37 16.47
N GLY A 305 -5.59 -1.71 16.11
CA GLY A 305 -6.79 -1.51 16.91
C GLY A 305 -7.29 -0.05 16.96
N SER A 306 -6.79 0.84 16.09
CA SER A 306 -7.31 2.22 15.96
C SER A 306 -8.72 2.21 15.37
N SER A 307 -9.01 1.34 14.40
CA SER A 307 -10.34 1.13 13.84
C SER A 307 -11.38 0.74 14.91
N GLN A 308 -11.00 -0.13 15.85
CA GLN A 308 -11.88 -0.56 16.96
C GLN A 308 -12.15 0.57 17.96
N ARG A 309 -11.17 1.46 18.17
CA ARG A 309 -11.26 2.60 19.10
C ARG A 309 -11.84 3.86 18.45
N ALA A 310 -11.96 3.89 17.13
CA ALA A 310 -12.53 5.03 16.42
C ALA A 310 -13.97 5.31 16.88
N GLU A 311 -14.34 6.60 16.82
CA GLU A 311 -15.71 7.04 17.07
C GLU A 311 -16.70 6.38 16.10
N GLU A 312 -17.94 6.17 16.56
CA GLU A 312 -18.96 5.47 15.76
C GLU A 312 -19.25 6.17 14.43
N GLY A 313 -19.19 7.50 14.39
CA GLY A 313 -19.32 8.27 13.15
C GLY A 313 -18.20 8.00 12.14
N THR A 314 -16.96 7.83 12.63
CA THR A 314 -15.82 7.48 11.78
C THR A 314 -15.97 6.06 11.22
N LYS A 315 -16.36 5.10 12.08
CA LYS A 315 -16.63 3.72 11.66
C LYS A 315 -17.74 3.65 10.61
N ALA A 316 -18.84 4.36 10.83
CA ALA A 316 -19.95 4.44 9.89
C ALA A 316 -19.51 5.03 8.54
N ARG A 317 -18.68 6.08 8.55
CA ARG A 317 -18.14 6.71 7.33
C ARG A 317 -17.26 5.75 6.55
N VAL A 318 -16.37 5.01 7.22
CA VAL A 318 -15.51 3.99 6.58
C VAL A 318 -16.37 2.90 5.97
N LYS A 319 -17.32 2.34 6.72
CA LYS A 319 -18.23 1.31 6.23
C LYS A 319 -19.07 1.76 5.03
N GLN A 320 -19.52 3.02 5.02
CA GLN A 320 -20.24 3.59 3.87
C GLN A 320 -19.34 3.71 2.64
N ALA A 321 -18.09 4.12 2.82
CA ALA A 321 -17.11 4.20 1.74
C ALA A 321 -16.78 2.81 1.18
N GLU A 322 -16.55 1.81 2.05
CA GLU A 322 -16.34 0.42 1.65
C GLU A 322 -17.54 -0.11 0.84
N ALA A 323 -18.77 0.07 1.33
CA ALA A 323 -19.98 -0.36 0.64
C ALA A 323 -20.15 0.30 -0.73
N ARG A 324 -19.73 1.57 -0.87
CA ARG A 324 -19.77 2.28 -2.14
C ARG A 324 -18.75 1.75 -3.14
N LEU A 325 -17.53 1.44 -2.68
CA LEU A 325 -16.50 0.82 -3.52
C LEU A 325 -16.89 -0.59 -3.95
N GLU A 326 -17.43 -1.39 -3.03
CA GLU A 326 -17.96 -2.72 -3.34
C GLU A 326 -19.09 -2.68 -4.36
N ALA A 327 -20.08 -1.79 -4.16
CA ALA A 327 -21.19 -1.62 -5.10
C ALA A 327 -20.69 -1.18 -6.49
N PHE A 328 -19.68 -0.31 -6.54
CA PHE A 328 -19.06 0.08 -7.80
C PHE A 328 -18.37 -1.09 -8.51
N ALA A 329 -17.65 -1.94 -7.78
CA ALA A 329 -17.06 -3.15 -8.35
C ALA A 329 -18.14 -4.12 -8.86
N ASP A 330 -19.26 -4.28 -8.13
CA ASP A 330 -20.40 -5.07 -8.57
C ASP A 330 -21.06 -4.50 -9.85
N GLU A 331 -21.18 -3.17 -9.95
CA GLU A 331 -21.66 -2.48 -11.16
C GLU A 331 -20.76 -2.79 -12.37
N LEU A 332 -19.44 -2.75 -12.20
CA LEU A 332 -18.48 -3.11 -13.26
C LEU A 332 -18.64 -4.57 -13.69
N ILE A 333 -18.74 -5.50 -12.74
CA ILE A 333 -18.92 -6.94 -13.01
C ILE A 333 -20.23 -7.17 -13.77
N ALA A 334 -21.35 -6.64 -13.26
CA ALA A 334 -22.67 -6.85 -13.83
C ALA A 334 -22.78 -6.20 -15.22
N GLY A 335 -22.31 -4.96 -15.36
CA GLY A 335 -22.26 -4.25 -16.63
C GLY A 335 -21.46 -5.05 -17.66
N ARG A 336 -20.29 -5.56 -17.28
CA ARG A 336 -19.46 -6.36 -18.16
C ARG A 336 -20.11 -7.67 -18.58
N ARG A 337 -20.72 -8.42 -17.65
CA ARG A 337 -21.46 -9.65 -17.95
C ARG A 337 -22.61 -9.40 -18.92
N SER A 338 -23.32 -8.28 -18.78
CA SER A 338 -24.44 -7.92 -19.66
C SER A 338 -24.01 -7.62 -21.10
N GLN A 339 -22.80 -7.10 -21.30
CA GLN A 339 -22.21 -6.81 -22.61
C GLN A 339 -21.59 -8.06 -23.27
N GLY A 340 -21.49 -9.17 -22.54
CA GLY A 340 -20.72 -10.36 -22.93
C GLY A 340 -19.25 -10.23 -22.55
N VAL A 341 -18.63 -11.33 -22.11
CA VAL A 341 -17.20 -11.40 -21.75
C VAL A 341 -16.38 -11.63 -23.02
N GLY A 342 -15.38 -10.77 -23.24
CA GLY A 342 -14.49 -10.80 -24.42
C GLY A 342 -13.02 -10.88 -24.01
N GLU A 343 -12.16 -10.18 -24.74
CA GLU A 343 -10.71 -10.06 -24.45
C GLU A 343 -10.26 -8.58 -24.50
N ARG A 344 -11.06 -7.67 -23.94
CA ARG A 344 -10.81 -6.21 -24.02
C ARG A 344 -9.73 -5.74 -23.05
N ASP A 345 -9.77 -6.24 -21.81
CA ASP A 345 -9.01 -5.69 -20.70
C ASP A 345 -8.89 -6.70 -19.54
N ALA A 346 -8.27 -6.27 -18.44
CA ALA A 346 -8.02 -7.12 -17.28
C ALA A 346 -9.32 -7.64 -16.63
N LEU A 347 -10.43 -6.91 -16.72
CA LEU A 347 -11.73 -7.39 -16.21
C LEU A 347 -12.24 -8.59 -17.00
N ASP A 348 -12.10 -8.56 -18.33
CA ASP A 348 -12.41 -9.71 -19.18
C ASP A 348 -11.53 -10.92 -18.83
N GLY A 349 -10.24 -10.68 -18.55
CA GLY A 349 -9.32 -11.70 -18.04
C GLY A 349 -9.78 -12.33 -16.73
N LEU A 350 -10.13 -11.50 -15.75
CA LEU A 350 -10.63 -11.96 -14.45
C LEU A 350 -11.93 -12.75 -14.57
N LEU A 351 -12.90 -12.30 -15.37
CA LEU A 351 -14.16 -13.01 -15.58
C LEU A 351 -14.00 -14.35 -16.31
N SER A 352 -12.98 -14.43 -17.16
CA SER A 352 -12.65 -15.64 -17.93
C SER A 352 -11.77 -16.63 -17.16
N MET A 353 -11.22 -16.22 -16.01
CA MET A 353 -10.36 -17.04 -15.16
C MET A 353 -11.09 -18.32 -14.72
N ARG A 354 -10.39 -19.46 -14.75
CA ARG A 354 -10.89 -20.76 -14.28
C ARG A 354 -9.86 -21.47 -13.44
N HIS A 355 -10.28 -22.06 -12.33
CA HIS A 355 -9.40 -22.88 -11.50
C HIS A 355 -8.93 -24.11 -12.29
N PRO A 356 -7.62 -24.40 -12.35
CA PRO A 356 -7.07 -25.43 -13.24
C PRO A 356 -7.59 -26.85 -12.90
N ASP A 357 -7.83 -27.14 -11.62
CA ASP A 357 -8.23 -28.49 -11.19
C ASP A 357 -9.75 -28.70 -11.17
N THR A 358 -10.55 -27.66 -10.90
CA THR A 358 -12.00 -27.78 -10.70
C THR A 358 -12.79 -27.23 -11.88
N GLY A 359 -12.16 -26.40 -12.72
CA GLY A 359 -12.83 -25.68 -13.81
C GLY A 359 -13.79 -24.58 -13.33
N GLU A 360 -13.84 -24.28 -12.03
CA GLU A 360 -14.73 -23.27 -11.47
C GLU A 360 -14.22 -21.86 -11.80
N GLY A 361 -15.14 -20.94 -12.09
CA GLY A 361 -14.83 -19.51 -12.22
C GLY A 361 -14.71 -18.81 -10.86
N PRO A 362 -14.19 -17.58 -10.83
CA PRO A 362 -14.12 -16.82 -9.59
C PRO A 362 -15.51 -16.45 -9.08
N THR A 363 -15.63 -16.38 -7.77
CA THR A 363 -16.81 -15.82 -7.10
C THR A 363 -16.85 -14.30 -7.26
N ASP A 364 -18.04 -13.69 -7.12
CA ASP A 364 -18.19 -12.24 -7.19
C ASP A 364 -17.40 -11.52 -6.07
N GLY A 365 -17.24 -12.15 -4.90
CA GLY A 365 -16.38 -11.63 -3.83
C GLY A 365 -14.90 -11.58 -4.23
N GLN A 366 -14.39 -12.66 -4.85
CA GLN A 366 -13.01 -12.69 -5.37
C GLN A 366 -12.81 -11.64 -6.48
N LEU A 367 -13.78 -11.50 -7.39
CA LEU A 367 -13.73 -10.49 -8.44
C LEU A 367 -13.70 -9.07 -7.86
N ARG A 368 -14.55 -8.77 -6.87
CA ARG A 368 -14.53 -7.46 -6.18
C ARG A 368 -13.17 -7.16 -5.58
N HIS A 369 -12.58 -8.10 -4.85
CA HIS A 369 -11.26 -7.93 -4.25
C HIS A 369 -10.18 -7.65 -5.30
N GLU A 370 -10.17 -8.36 -6.42
CA GLU A 370 -9.23 -8.13 -7.51
C GLU A 370 -9.43 -6.75 -8.17
N ILE A 371 -10.68 -6.38 -8.47
CA ILE A 371 -11.03 -5.09 -9.09
C ILE A 371 -10.56 -3.94 -8.20
N LEU A 372 -10.94 -3.95 -6.92
CA LEU A 372 -10.57 -2.90 -5.98
C LEU A 372 -9.06 -2.83 -5.78
N THR A 373 -8.38 -3.98 -5.75
CA THR A 373 -6.92 -4.05 -5.64
C THR A 373 -6.24 -3.43 -6.85
N LEU A 374 -6.67 -3.77 -8.07
CA LEU A 374 -6.10 -3.22 -9.31
C LEU A 374 -6.36 -1.73 -9.45
N MET A 375 -7.56 -1.28 -9.07
CA MET A 375 -7.90 0.15 -9.01
C MET A 375 -6.97 0.89 -8.05
N LEU A 376 -6.82 0.40 -6.82
CA LEU A 376 -5.94 1.00 -5.82
C LEU A 376 -4.49 1.08 -6.30
N ALA A 377 -3.95 -0.06 -6.73
CA ALA A 377 -2.54 -0.19 -7.07
C ALA A 377 -2.11 0.74 -8.21
N GLY A 378 -2.99 0.94 -9.21
CA GLY A 378 -2.70 1.73 -10.41
C GLY A 378 -2.81 3.24 -10.23
N HIS A 379 -3.64 3.73 -9.29
CA HIS A 379 -3.92 5.17 -9.20
C HIS A 379 -3.03 5.89 -8.18
N GLU A 380 -3.05 5.52 -6.89
CA GLU A 380 -2.35 6.31 -5.85
C GLU A 380 -0.84 6.37 -6.06
N THR A 381 -0.26 5.26 -6.55
CA THR A 381 1.18 5.16 -6.80
C THR A 381 1.60 6.06 -7.96
N THR A 382 0.85 6.04 -9.06
CA THR A 382 1.10 6.91 -10.22
C THR A 382 0.85 8.37 -9.86
N ALA A 383 -0.21 8.67 -9.13
CA ALA A 383 -0.53 10.03 -8.67
C ALA A 383 0.59 10.63 -7.85
N SER A 384 1.09 9.88 -6.86
CA SER A 384 2.19 10.30 -6.00
C SER A 384 3.47 10.54 -6.81
N LEU A 385 3.78 9.65 -7.77
CA LEU A 385 4.95 9.83 -8.63
C LEU A 385 4.84 11.13 -9.44
N LEU A 386 3.71 11.35 -10.11
CA LEU A 386 3.50 12.55 -10.93
C LEU A 386 3.50 13.83 -10.07
N GLY A 387 2.87 13.78 -8.88
CA GLY A 387 2.88 14.89 -7.92
C GLY A 387 4.29 15.28 -7.52
N TRP A 388 5.16 14.31 -7.19
CA TRP A 388 6.57 14.56 -6.91
C TRP A 388 7.33 15.07 -8.12
N THR A 389 7.17 14.46 -9.29
CA THR A 389 7.82 14.89 -10.53
C THR A 389 7.52 16.36 -10.83
N LEU A 390 6.24 16.76 -10.79
CA LEU A 390 5.84 18.14 -11.04
C LEU A 390 6.37 19.10 -9.96
N CYS A 391 6.42 18.66 -8.70
CA CYS A 391 6.97 19.43 -7.60
C CYS A 391 8.48 19.68 -7.77
N GLU A 392 9.24 18.66 -8.17
CA GLU A 392 10.68 18.76 -8.43
C GLU A 392 10.98 19.60 -9.68
N LEU A 393 10.19 19.45 -10.76
CA LEU A 393 10.30 20.31 -11.93
C LEU A 393 10.01 21.79 -11.59
N ALA A 394 9.01 22.05 -10.74
CA ALA A 394 8.71 23.42 -10.30
C ALA A 394 9.84 24.05 -9.46
N ARG A 395 10.63 23.23 -8.75
CA ARG A 395 11.82 23.66 -7.99
C ARG A 395 13.08 23.80 -8.85
N ASN A 396 13.09 23.18 -10.03
CA ASN A 396 14.22 23.16 -10.95
C ASN A 396 13.83 23.77 -12.32
N PRO A 397 13.88 25.10 -12.47
CA PRO A 397 13.52 25.78 -13.72
C PRO A 397 14.35 25.33 -14.94
N GLU A 398 15.62 24.95 -14.74
CA GLU A 398 16.48 24.44 -15.81
C GLU A 398 15.96 23.08 -16.31
N GLY A 399 15.69 22.14 -15.39
CA GLY A 399 15.11 20.85 -15.73
C GLY A 399 13.73 20.97 -16.37
N GLN A 400 12.91 21.92 -15.91
CA GLN A 400 11.61 22.22 -16.53
C GLN A 400 11.75 22.75 -17.96
N ALA A 401 12.70 23.64 -18.22
CA ALA A 401 12.98 24.14 -19.56
C ALA A 401 13.46 23.03 -20.49
N GLN A 402 14.40 22.19 -20.04
CA GLN A 402 14.90 21.04 -20.80
C GLN A 402 13.80 20.05 -21.17
N ALA A 403 12.93 19.72 -20.21
CA ALA A 403 11.78 18.83 -20.46
C ALA A 403 10.82 19.43 -21.49
N ARG A 404 10.57 20.75 -21.43
CA ARG A 404 9.73 21.45 -22.41
C ARG A 404 10.35 21.45 -23.80
N ASP A 405 11.65 21.72 -23.90
CA ASP A 405 12.37 21.72 -25.17
C ASP A 405 12.41 20.33 -25.81
N GLU A 406 12.50 19.27 -24.99
CA GLU A 406 12.37 17.90 -25.45
C GLU A 406 10.96 17.58 -25.98
N ILE A 407 9.91 17.95 -25.24
CA ILE A 407 8.53 17.78 -25.70
C ILE A 407 8.28 18.52 -27.02
N GLU A 408 8.74 19.77 -27.15
CA GLU A 408 8.58 20.55 -28.39
C GLU A 408 9.35 19.91 -29.56
N ARG A 409 10.53 19.34 -29.30
CA ARG A 409 11.36 18.70 -30.33
C ARG A 409 10.77 17.36 -30.82
N GLU A 410 10.31 16.52 -29.91
CA GLU A 410 9.85 15.16 -30.25
C GLU A 410 8.36 15.09 -30.63
N ILE A 411 7.53 15.97 -30.05
CA ILE A 411 6.06 15.96 -30.22
C ILE A 411 5.59 17.23 -30.95
N GLY A 412 6.13 18.39 -30.57
CA GLY A 412 5.72 19.69 -31.13
C GLY A 412 4.23 19.95 -30.93
N SER A 413 3.53 20.33 -32.01
CA SER A 413 2.08 20.59 -31.99
C SER A 413 1.22 19.37 -32.38
N ALA A 414 1.81 18.19 -32.53
CA ALA A 414 1.08 16.97 -32.89
C ALA A 414 0.46 16.30 -31.66
N GLU A 415 -0.55 15.45 -31.86
CA GLU A 415 -1.02 14.54 -30.81
C GLU A 415 0.08 13.51 -30.49
N PRO A 416 0.34 13.22 -29.20
CA PRO A 416 1.38 12.27 -28.82
C PRO A 416 1.01 10.84 -29.24
N GLY A 417 1.97 10.13 -29.83
CA GLY A 417 1.91 8.70 -30.08
C GLY A 417 2.87 7.91 -29.17
N PHE A 418 2.75 6.59 -29.14
CA PHE A 418 3.66 5.77 -28.32
C PHE A 418 5.13 5.92 -28.75
N ARG A 419 5.37 6.04 -30.07
CA ARG A 419 6.74 6.22 -30.58
C ARG A 419 7.36 7.53 -30.09
N SER A 420 6.62 8.65 -30.15
CA SER A 420 7.14 9.95 -29.74
C SER A 420 7.40 10.04 -28.24
N LEU A 421 6.71 9.24 -27.41
CA LEU A 421 7.00 9.15 -25.97
C LEU A 421 8.29 8.41 -25.63
N LYS A 422 8.85 7.62 -26.56
CA LYS A 422 10.07 6.84 -26.30
C LYS A 422 11.35 7.67 -26.50
N GLY A 423 11.26 8.86 -27.11
CA GLY A 423 12.39 9.54 -27.74
C GLY A 423 12.72 8.87 -29.06
#